data_AF-A0A957KHX1-F1
#
_entry.id   AF-A0A957KHX1-F1
#
_cell.length_a   1.000
_cell.length_b   1.000
_cell.length_c   1.000
_cell.angle_alpha   90.00
_cell.angle_beta   90.00
_cell.angle_gamma   90.00
#
_symmetry.space_group_name_H-M   'P 1'
#
loop_
_entity.id
_entity.type
_entity.pdbx_description
1 polymer ?
#
loop_
_entity_poly.entity_id
_entity_poly.type
_entity_poly.pdbx_seq_one_letter_code
_entity_poly.pdbx_strand_id
1 'polypeptide(L)'
;MRFYEQLGSLFCFDVRFNPAERACLNPLPDGQIQFRVQAEPGFAEVQLVYRDDQVRAASFSCRARDSRFQYWEVTIRPVTPDFRYSLALKHDDGQVAYYGRHGLTHVVETPWHFAAAAHVPFA
;
A
#
# COMPACT_ATOMS: atom_id res chain seq x y z
N MET A 1 14.69 -8.87 1.90
CA MET A 1 14.12 -9.64 0.77
C MET A 1 13.82 -8.62 -0.33
N ARG A 2 14.48 -8.74 -1.49
CA ARG A 2 14.21 -7.90 -2.67
C ARG A 2 13.15 -8.60 -3.51
N PHE A 3 12.10 -7.88 -3.92
CA PHE A 3 11.00 -8.49 -4.68
C PHE A 3 11.21 -8.40 -6.20
N TYR A 4 12.01 -7.46 -6.74
CA TYR A 4 12.30 -7.35 -8.19
C TYR A 4 13.68 -6.69 -8.49
N GLU A 5 14.20 -6.86 -9.72
CA GLU A 5 15.61 -6.66 -10.13
C GLU A 5 15.95 -5.28 -10.76
N GLN A 6 14.99 -4.43 -11.14
CA GLN A 6 15.24 -3.15 -11.83
C GLN A 6 14.80 -1.92 -11.00
N LEU A 7 15.73 -0.97 -10.83
CA LEU A 7 15.58 0.24 -10.00
C LEU A 7 14.91 1.36 -10.80
N GLY A 8 13.78 1.85 -10.30
CA GLY A 8 13.13 3.04 -10.82
C GLY A 8 13.41 4.30 -10.02
N SER A 9 13.36 5.46 -10.69
CA SER A 9 13.39 6.77 -10.04
C SER A 9 11.98 7.36 -10.02
N LEU A 10 11.22 7.04 -8.99
CA LEU A 10 9.89 7.63 -8.75
C LEU A 10 10.05 8.87 -7.86
N PHE A 11 9.41 9.99 -8.24
CA PHE A 11 9.47 11.21 -7.46
C PHE A 11 8.48 11.10 -6.29
N CYS A 12 8.82 11.65 -5.13
CA CYS A 12 8.05 11.44 -3.88
C CYS A 12 6.60 11.94 -3.92
N PHE A 13 6.20 12.67 -4.97
CA PHE A 13 4.87 13.22 -5.15
C PHE A 13 3.94 12.33 -6.00
N ASP A 14 4.48 11.26 -6.59
CA ASP A 14 3.78 10.41 -7.55
C ASP A 14 2.83 9.41 -6.87
N VAL A 15 2.98 9.22 -5.56
CA VAL A 15 2.18 8.29 -4.75
C VAL A 15 1.74 8.96 -3.46
N ARG A 16 0.44 8.89 -3.17
CA ARG A 16 -0.18 9.47 -1.98
C ARG A 16 -0.84 8.37 -1.17
N PHE A 17 -0.31 8.19 0.02
CA PHE A 17 -0.83 7.28 1.03
C PHE A 17 -0.49 7.82 2.41
N ASN A 18 -1.50 8.11 3.22
CA ASN A 18 -1.32 8.51 4.61
C ASN A 18 -2.11 7.56 5.52
N PRO A 19 -1.46 6.66 6.27
CA PRO A 19 -2.17 5.70 7.11
C PRO A 19 -2.89 6.32 8.32
N ALA A 20 -2.62 7.58 8.64
CA ALA A 20 -3.39 8.33 9.64
C ALA A 20 -4.75 8.82 9.07
N GLU A 21 -4.91 8.86 7.75
CA GLU A 21 -6.15 9.25 7.10
C GLU A 21 -7.03 8.02 6.83
N ARG A 22 -8.25 8.05 7.39
CA ARG A 22 -9.25 7.01 7.17
C ARG A 22 -9.64 6.80 5.70
N ALA A 23 -9.44 7.81 4.85
CA ALA A 23 -9.64 7.66 3.42
C ALA A 23 -8.66 6.64 2.80
N CYS A 24 -7.42 6.59 3.30
CA CYS A 24 -6.35 5.70 2.86
C CYS A 24 -6.32 4.36 3.61
N LEU A 25 -6.65 4.34 4.90
CA LEU A 25 -6.64 3.12 5.71
C LEU A 25 -7.91 3.06 6.58
N ASN A 26 -8.76 2.08 6.30
CA ASN A 26 -10.08 1.97 6.93
C ASN A 26 -10.33 0.55 7.45
N PRO A 27 -10.21 0.33 8.77
CA PRO A 27 -10.64 -0.92 9.40
C PRO A 27 -12.17 -1.03 9.37
N LEU A 28 -12.66 -2.18 8.94
CA LEU A 28 -14.08 -2.48 8.79
C LEU A 28 -14.59 -3.27 10.01
N PRO A 29 -15.90 -3.19 10.33
CA PRO A 29 -16.48 -3.87 11.49
C PRO A 29 -16.32 -5.39 11.50
N ASP A 30 -16.15 -6.01 10.35
CA ASP A 30 -16.02 -7.46 10.18
C ASP A 30 -14.57 -7.97 10.25
N GLY A 31 -13.65 -7.11 10.72
CA GLY A 31 -12.23 -7.41 10.87
C GLY A 31 -11.42 -7.30 9.58
N GLN A 32 -12.04 -6.92 8.46
CA GLN A 32 -11.31 -6.56 7.25
C GLN A 32 -10.67 -5.18 7.37
N ILE A 33 -9.64 -4.94 6.58
CA ILE A 33 -8.98 -3.63 6.49
C ILE A 33 -8.88 -3.25 5.03
N GLN A 34 -9.42 -2.08 4.70
CA GLN A 34 -9.39 -1.51 3.38
C GLN A 34 -8.25 -0.50 3.28
N PHE A 35 -7.46 -0.64 2.22
CA PHE A 35 -6.37 0.26 1.87
C PHE A 35 -6.69 0.93 0.55
N ARG A 36 -6.45 2.24 0.48
CA ARG A 36 -6.58 3.04 -0.74
C ARG A 36 -5.34 3.87 -0.98
N VAL A 37 -4.89 3.86 -2.23
CA VAL A 37 -3.70 4.58 -2.69
C VAL A 37 -4.09 5.42 -3.89
N GLN A 38 -3.67 6.68 -3.91
CA GLN A 38 -3.72 7.52 -5.10
C GLN A 38 -2.31 7.56 -5.69
N ALA A 39 -2.17 7.38 -7.00
CA ALA A 39 -0.89 7.49 -7.68
C ALA A 39 -1.05 8.23 -9.02
N GLU A 40 0.03 8.78 -9.55
CA GLU A 40 0.06 9.30 -10.92
C GLU A 40 -0.24 8.19 -11.94
N PRO A 41 -0.62 8.52 -13.18
CA PRO A 41 -0.80 7.53 -14.23
C PRO A 41 0.53 6.86 -14.58
N GLY A 42 0.46 5.63 -15.09
CA GLY A 42 1.65 4.87 -15.52
C GLY A 42 2.03 3.73 -14.58
N PHE A 43 1.37 3.57 -13.43
CA PHE A 43 1.51 2.35 -12.64
C PHE A 43 0.71 1.20 -13.24
N ALA A 44 1.39 0.07 -13.45
CA ALA A 44 0.81 -1.19 -13.88
C ALA A 44 0.26 -1.99 -12.71
N GLU A 45 0.98 -1.98 -11.58
CA GLU A 45 0.67 -2.82 -10.43
C GLU A 45 0.94 -2.07 -9.12
N VAL A 46 0.04 -2.28 -8.15
CA VAL A 46 0.22 -1.87 -6.75
C VAL A 46 -0.09 -3.07 -5.85
N GLN A 47 0.81 -3.38 -4.95
CA GLN A 47 0.74 -4.52 -4.04
C GLN A 47 0.86 -4.04 -2.59
N LEU A 48 0.01 -4.55 -1.71
CA LEU A 48 0.20 -4.47 -0.27
C LEU A 48 1.07 -5.64 0.14
N VAL A 49 2.28 -5.38 0.62
CA VAL A 49 3.14 -6.41 1.22
C VAL A 49 3.01 -6.28 2.73
N TYR A 50 2.61 -7.35 3.41
CA TYR A 50 2.35 -7.32 4.85
C TYR A 50 2.80 -8.59 5.55
N ARG A 51 2.99 -8.53 6.87
CA ARG A 51 3.38 -9.67 7.70
C ARG A 51 2.45 -9.82 8.91
N ASP A 52 1.55 -10.79 8.81
CA ASP A 52 0.60 -11.25 9.83
C ASP A 52 0.89 -12.73 10.16
N ASP A 53 1.90 -12.97 11.01
CA ASP A 53 2.60 -14.26 11.20
C ASP A 53 3.44 -14.75 10.01
N GLN A 54 2.95 -14.57 8.78
CA GLN A 54 3.65 -14.90 7.54
C GLN A 54 3.74 -13.69 6.62
N VAL A 55 4.72 -13.69 5.71
CA VAL A 55 4.79 -12.64 4.68
C VAL A 55 3.74 -12.95 3.61
N ARG A 56 2.88 -11.96 3.34
CA ARG A 56 1.81 -12.03 2.35
C ARG A 56 1.87 -10.82 1.42
N ALA A 57 1.26 -10.97 0.26
CA ALA A 57 1.03 -9.89 -0.68
C ALA A 57 -0.43 -9.90 -1.14
N ALA A 58 -1.03 -8.71 -1.28
CA ALA A 58 -2.38 -8.55 -1.82
C ALA A 58 -2.37 -7.48 -2.91
N SER A 59 -2.91 -7.82 -4.08
CA SER A 59 -2.94 -6.92 -5.23
C SER A 59 -4.08 -5.92 -5.11
N PHE A 60 -3.76 -4.65 -5.34
CA PHE A 60 -4.78 -3.62 -5.46
C PHE A 60 -5.46 -3.71 -6.83
N SER A 61 -6.74 -3.37 -6.85
CA SER A 61 -7.50 -3.13 -8.08
C SER A 61 -7.56 -1.63 -8.36
N CYS A 62 -7.30 -1.23 -9.60
CA CYS A 62 -7.55 0.15 -10.04
C CYS A 62 -9.07 0.36 -10.15
N ARG A 63 -9.61 1.23 -9.30
CA ARG A 63 -11.06 1.51 -9.21
C ARG A 63 -11.50 2.67 -10.08
N ALA A 64 -10.62 3.65 -10.26
CA ALA A 64 -10.88 4.82 -11.07
C ALA A 64 -9.58 5.36 -11.65
N ARG A 65 -9.70 6.07 -12.77
CA ARG A 65 -8.61 6.79 -13.42
C ARG A 65 -9.17 8.10 -13.96
N ASP A 66 -8.44 9.19 -13.73
CA ASP A 66 -8.66 10.47 -14.39
C ASP A 66 -7.39 10.89 -15.14
N SER A 67 -7.37 12.10 -15.71
CA SER A 67 -6.22 12.60 -16.48
C SER A 67 -4.95 12.84 -15.64
N ARG A 68 -5.07 12.82 -14.30
CA ARG A 68 -4.01 13.14 -13.35
C ARG A 68 -3.70 12.01 -12.38
N PHE A 69 -4.65 11.11 -12.10
CA PHE A 69 -4.48 10.10 -11.06
C PHE A 69 -5.14 8.77 -11.39
N GLN A 70 -4.57 7.72 -10.81
CA GLN A 70 -5.15 6.39 -10.65
C GLN A 70 -5.48 6.16 -9.18
N TYR A 71 -6.64 5.57 -8.92
CA TYR A 71 -7.12 5.27 -7.58
C TYR A 71 -7.18 3.77 -7.39
N TRP A 72 -6.40 3.27 -6.44
CA TRP A 72 -6.17 1.86 -6.18
C TRP A 72 -6.80 1.46 -4.87
N GLU A 73 -7.41 0.28 -4.82
CA GLU A 73 -7.99 -0.25 -3.58
C GLU A 73 -7.71 -1.74 -3.41
N VAL A 74 -7.42 -2.15 -2.17
CA VAL A 74 -7.39 -3.55 -1.74
C VAL A 74 -8.08 -3.68 -0.40
N THR A 75 -8.68 -4.84 -0.14
CA THR A 75 -9.20 -5.20 1.18
C THR A 75 -8.56 -6.51 1.60
N ILE A 76 -8.05 -6.57 2.82
CA ILE A 76 -7.43 -7.76 3.40
C ILE A 76 -8.14 -8.17 4.68
N ARG A 77 -8.02 -9.46 5.03
CA ARG A 77 -8.38 -9.99 6.35
C ARG A 77 -7.11 -10.59 6.96
N PRO A 78 -6.33 -9.82 7.75
CA PRO A 78 -5.12 -10.34 8.36
C PRO A 78 -5.45 -11.36 9.45
N VAL A 79 -4.54 -12.32 9.68
CA VAL A 79 -4.68 -13.31 10.76
C VAL A 79 -4.51 -12.63 12.12
N THR A 80 -3.59 -11.68 12.21
CA THR A 80 -3.32 -10.90 13.43
C THR A 80 -3.79 -9.45 13.28
N PRO A 81 -4.37 -8.86 14.35
CA PRO A 81 -4.81 -7.46 14.33
C PRO A 81 -3.65 -6.45 14.44
N ASP A 82 -2.44 -6.93 14.65
CA ASP A 82 -1.20 -6.15 14.67
C ASP A 82 -0.24 -6.72 13.61
N PHE A 83 0.19 -5.89 12.67
CA PHE A 83 1.08 -6.32 11.59
C PHE A 83 1.88 -5.16 10.98
N ARG A 84 2.96 -5.50 10.28
CA ARG A 84 3.76 -4.54 9.50
C ARG A 84 3.41 -4.63 8.03
N TYR A 85 3.41 -3.49 7.34
CA TYR A 85 3.11 -3.44 5.91
C TYR A 85 3.85 -2.33 5.16
N SER A 86 3.98 -2.51 3.85
CA SER A 86 4.52 -1.55 2.89
C SER A 86 3.77 -1.69 1.57
N LEU A 87 3.82 -0.66 0.74
CA LEU A 87 3.31 -0.74 -0.63
C LEU A 87 4.48 -1.05 -1.57
N ALA A 88 4.29 -1.96 -2.51
CA ALA A 88 5.18 -2.15 -3.64
C ALA A 88 4.44 -1.70 -4.90
N LEU A 89 5.09 -0.87 -5.70
CA LEU A 89 4.53 -0.31 -6.92
C LEU A 89 5.43 -0.66 -8.09
N LYS A 90 4.81 -0.96 -9.23
CA LYS A 90 5.50 -1.22 -10.49
C LYS A 90 4.91 -0.36 -11.59
N HIS A 91 5.79 0.39 -12.24
CA HIS A 91 5.45 1.25 -13.36
C HIS A 91 5.39 0.45 -14.67
N ASP A 92 4.70 0.97 -15.68
CA ASP A 92 4.45 0.33 -16.99
C ASP A 92 5.76 0.03 -17.75
N ASP A 93 6.84 0.75 -17.43
CA ASP A 93 8.19 0.53 -17.98
C ASP A 93 9.02 -0.50 -17.18
N GLY A 94 8.43 -1.15 -16.18
CA GLY A 94 9.05 -2.19 -15.36
C GLY A 94 9.79 -1.68 -14.11
N GLN A 95 9.89 -0.37 -13.92
CA GLN A 95 10.50 0.24 -12.75
C GLN A 95 9.71 -0.07 -11.46
N VAL A 96 10.41 -0.39 -10.37
CA VAL A 96 9.79 -0.73 -9.08
C VAL A 96 10.21 0.24 -7.98
N ALA A 97 9.26 0.61 -7.12
CA ALA A 97 9.53 1.25 -5.85
C ALA A 97 8.70 0.65 -4.71
N TYR A 98 9.16 0.90 -3.49
CA TYR A 98 8.50 0.56 -2.26
C TYR A 98 8.18 1.84 -1.51
N TYR A 99 6.96 1.94 -1.00
CA TYR A 99 6.55 3.04 -0.15
C TYR A 99 6.37 2.52 1.27
N GLY A 100 7.10 3.12 2.20
CA GLY A 100 7.00 2.88 3.64
C GLY A 100 6.96 4.18 4.43
N ARG A 101 7.17 4.06 5.74
CA ARG A 101 7.05 5.16 6.71
C ARG A 101 7.89 6.39 6.38
N HIS A 102 9.07 6.21 5.78
CA HIS A 102 9.97 7.31 5.45
C HIS A 102 9.85 7.82 4.00
N GLY A 103 8.89 7.33 3.22
CA GLY A 103 8.74 7.71 1.82
C GLY A 103 8.98 6.57 0.85
N LEU A 104 9.11 6.94 -0.42
CA LEU A 104 9.47 6.06 -1.52
C LEU A 104 10.96 5.70 -1.45
N THR A 105 11.25 4.43 -1.58
CA THR A 105 12.59 3.85 -1.57
C THR A 105 12.63 2.65 -2.53
N HIS A 106 13.82 2.21 -2.88
CA HIS A 106 14.03 1.05 -3.75
C HIS A 106 14.11 -0.28 -2.97
N VAL A 107 13.94 -0.24 -1.64
CA VAL A 107 13.97 -1.42 -0.76
C VAL A 107 13.00 -1.24 0.41
N VAL A 108 12.38 -2.32 0.88
CA VAL A 108 11.55 -2.28 2.09
C VAL A 108 12.45 -2.14 3.33
N GLU A 109 12.66 -0.91 3.79
CA GLU A 109 13.49 -0.62 4.98
C GLU A 109 12.64 -0.29 6.22
N THR A 110 11.53 0.44 6.04
CA THR A 110 10.73 0.96 7.16
C THR A 110 9.23 0.78 6.90
N PRO A 111 8.69 -0.44 7.06
CA PRO A 111 7.27 -0.67 6.91
C PRO A 111 6.49 0.13 7.97
N TRP A 112 5.26 0.50 7.63
CA TRP A 112 4.30 0.98 8.63
C TRP A 112 3.90 -0.16 9.56
N HIS A 113 3.40 0.23 10.73
CA HIS A 113 2.77 -0.67 11.68
C HIS A 113 1.27 -0.36 11.72
N PHE A 114 0.45 -1.38 11.50
CA PHE A 114 -0.97 -1.32 11.80
C PHE A 114 -1.21 -1.98 13.15
N ALA A 115 -1.98 -1.31 14.01
CA ALA A 115 -2.45 -1.86 15.26
C ALA A 115 -3.94 -1.59 15.41
N ALA A 116 -4.78 -2.63 15.40
CA ALA A 116 -6.23 -2.47 15.42
C ALA A 116 -6.72 -1.68 16.64
N ALA A 117 -6.05 -1.82 17.79
CA ALA A 117 -6.38 -1.08 19.01
C ALA A 117 -6.27 0.46 18.85
N ALA A 118 -5.48 0.94 17.89
CA ALA A 118 -5.33 2.36 17.59
C ALA A 118 -6.41 2.91 16.63
N HIS A 119 -7.29 2.05 16.10
CA HIS A 119 -8.30 2.42 15.12
C HIS A 119 -9.68 1.92 15.52
N VAL A 120 -10.63 2.84 15.73
CA VAL A 120 -12.04 2.49 15.94
C VAL A 120 -12.69 2.28 14.57
N PRO A 121 -13.48 1.23 14.29
CA PRO A 121 -14.31 1.12 13.09
C PRO A 121 -15.43 2.19 13.07
N PHE A 122 -16.04 2.46 11.92
CA PHE A 122 -17.33 3.16 11.93
C PHE A 122 -18.41 2.20 12.43
N ALA A 123 -19.20 2.64 13.42
CA ALA A 123 -20.42 1.97 13.86
C ALA A 123 -21.57 2.24 12.89
#